data_AF-A0A453PKX2-F1
#
_entry.id   AF-A0A453PKX2-F1
#
_cell.length_a   1.000
_cell.length_b   1.000
_cell.length_c   1.000
_cell.angle_alpha   90.00
_cell.angle_beta   90.00
_cell.angle_gamma   90.00
#
_symmetry.space_group_name_H-M   'P 1'
#
loop_
_entity.id
_entity.type
_entity.pdbx_description
1 polymer ?
#
loop_
_entity_poly.entity_id
_entity_poly.type
_entity_poly.pdbx_seq_one_letter_code
_entity_poly.pdbx_strand_id
1 'polypeptide(L)'
;MRSPRPARLAAVALLLAALAAAAAAPAAAASRDGYGRARRLRMRGKVVEMFYHAYDNYMAYAFPHDELKPLTKGFTDSLSELGNLNLEHLPQDYNGSALTLVESLSSLVVLGNLTEFDRGVSWLSENLTFDVDARVNLFECNIRLLGGLISAHILAKDYSSQNKDGVYQNQLLHLAENLGSRFLPAFETPTGLPYAWINLKYGVMENETTETSTSGCGSLILEMGALSRLTGDPRYEAAALRALRKLWSMRSSLNLVGSTLDVLSGNWIEYSSGIGAGVDSFYEYLIKAYILFGSDEYWDMFHSAYLAVQKYFRHGPWYHEADIRTGEATHWQLTSLQAFWPGVQPDITRRCCCCKSVTS
;
A
#
# COMPACT_ATOMS: atom_id res chain seq x y z
N MET A 1 84.17 -43.03 16.45
CA MET A 1 82.87 -43.76 16.34
C MET A 1 81.77 -42.76 16.01
N ARG A 2 80.80 -43.18 15.21
CA ARG A 2 79.95 -42.37 14.31
C ARG A 2 79.10 -41.30 15.01
N SER A 3 79.05 -40.11 14.42
CA SER A 3 78.08 -39.06 14.72
C SER A 3 76.65 -39.49 14.34
N PRO A 4 75.61 -39.14 15.11
CA PRO A 4 74.25 -39.20 14.63
C PRO A 4 73.99 -37.97 13.74
N ARG A 5 73.39 -38.23 12.58
CA ARG A 5 73.10 -37.31 11.47
C ARG A 5 72.22 -36.11 11.89
N PRO A 6 72.41 -34.91 11.31
CA PRO A 6 71.61 -33.70 11.59
C PRO A 6 70.17 -33.75 11.03
N ALA A 7 69.79 -34.80 10.30
CA ALA A 7 68.50 -34.87 9.60
C ALA A 7 67.27 -35.12 10.49
N ARG A 8 67.44 -35.60 11.74
CA ARG A 8 66.31 -35.87 12.65
C ARG A 8 65.84 -34.65 13.45
N LEU A 9 66.70 -33.65 13.65
CA LEU A 9 66.35 -32.41 14.36
C LEU A 9 65.58 -31.44 13.45
N ALA A 10 65.89 -31.39 12.16
CA ALA A 10 65.16 -30.58 11.20
C ALA A 10 63.72 -31.07 10.98
N ALA A 11 63.49 -32.38 10.98
CA ALA A 11 62.16 -32.97 10.80
C ALA A 11 61.21 -32.72 11.99
N VAL A 12 61.74 -32.69 13.22
CA VAL A 12 60.95 -32.40 14.43
C VAL A 12 60.63 -30.91 14.54
N ALA A 13 61.55 -30.03 14.14
CA ALA A 13 61.31 -28.59 14.09
C ALA A 13 60.28 -28.19 13.02
N LEU A 14 60.28 -28.84 11.85
CA LEU A 14 59.27 -28.65 10.81
C LEU A 14 57.89 -29.21 11.21
N LEU A 15 57.82 -30.33 11.95
CA LEU A 15 56.55 -30.84 12.47
C LEU A 15 55.95 -29.93 13.55
N LEU A 16 56.78 -29.37 14.45
CA LEU A 16 56.33 -28.45 15.50
C LEU A 16 55.91 -27.08 14.93
N ALA A 17 56.58 -26.59 13.88
CA ALA A 17 56.16 -25.39 13.16
C ALA A 17 54.84 -25.60 12.38
N ALA A 18 54.62 -26.78 11.80
CA ALA A 18 53.36 -27.14 11.14
C ALA A 18 52.20 -27.32 12.13
N LEU A 19 52.47 -27.82 13.35
CA LEU A 19 51.48 -27.94 14.43
C LEU A 19 51.15 -26.58 15.08
N ALA A 20 52.11 -25.66 15.16
CA ALA A 20 51.87 -24.30 15.65
C ALA A 20 51.12 -23.42 14.63
N ALA A 21 51.35 -23.62 13.32
CA ALA A 21 50.60 -22.94 12.27
C ALA A 21 49.14 -23.43 12.15
N ALA A 22 48.83 -24.65 12.62
CA ALA A 22 47.46 -25.17 12.69
C ALA A 22 46.64 -24.60 13.86
N ALA A 23 47.27 -23.95 14.85
CA ALA A 23 46.62 -23.39 16.02
C ALA A 23 46.28 -21.88 15.91
N ALA A 24 46.61 -21.24 14.78
CA ALA A 24 46.36 -19.82 14.54
C ALA A 24 45.68 -19.55 13.20
N ALA A 25 44.97 -20.53 12.63
CA ALA A 25 43.88 -20.17 11.75
C ALA A 25 42.81 -19.53 12.66
N PRO A 26 42.42 -18.26 12.46
CA PRO A 26 41.14 -17.85 13.00
C PRO A 26 40.17 -18.86 12.41
N ALA A 27 39.51 -19.62 13.27
CA ALA A 27 38.31 -20.29 12.87
C ALA A 27 37.43 -19.15 12.36
N ALA A 28 37.44 -18.93 11.05
CA ALA A 28 36.31 -18.43 10.34
C ALA A 28 35.25 -19.52 10.55
N ALA A 29 34.69 -19.54 11.77
CA ALA A 29 33.28 -19.46 11.91
C ALA A 29 32.87 -18.28 11.03
N ALA A 30 32.76 -18.55 9.73
CA ALA A 30 31.71 -18.00 8.93
C ALA A 30 30.47 -18.36 9.72
N SER A 31 30.14 -17.49 10.68
CA SER A 31 28.82 -17.47 11.28
C SER A 31 27.92 -17.55 10.07
N ARG A 32 27.04 -18.55 10.07
CA ARG A 32 25.86 -18.58 9.21
C ARG A 32 25.07 -17.33 9.55
N ASP A 33 25.54 -16.18 9.08
CA ASP A 33 25.02 -14.88 9.40
C ASP A 33 23.92 -14.59 8.40
N GLY A 34 22.86 -15.39 8.53
CA GLY A 34 21.57 -15.05 7.99
C GLY A 34 21.14 -13.75 8.66
N TYR A 35 21.41 -12.63 7.98
CA TYR A 35 20.95 -11.30 8.36
C TYR A 35 21.37 -10.83 9.76
N GLY A 36 22.65 -10.92 10.13
CA GLY A 36 23.15 -10.36 11.40
C GLY A 36 22.93 -8.87 11.56
N ARG A 37 23.00 -8.38 12.81
CA ARG A 37 22.77 -6.97 13.16
C ARG A 37 23.62 -6.03 12.30
N ALA A 38 24.89 -6.33 12.09
CA ALA A 38 25.80 -5.51 11.27
C ALA A 38 25.33 -5.43 9.81
N ARG A 39 24.91 -6.56 9.22
CA ARG A 39 24.34 -6.59 7.86
C ARG A 39 23.03 -5.81 7.79
N ARG A 40 22.12 -5.96 8.78
CA ARG A 40 20.85 -5.22 8.82
C ARG A 40 21.06 -3.71 8.91
N LEU A 41 21.97 -3.25 9.77
CA LEU A 41 22.30 -1.83 9.90
C LEU A 41 22.90 -1.26 8.61
N ARG A 42 23.80 -2.01 7.95
CA ARG A 42 24.35 -1.62 6.65
C ARG A 42 23.27 -1.55 5.57
N MET A 43 22.40 -2.55 5.48
CA MET A 43 21.31 -2.56 4.50
C MET A 43 20.28 -1.44 4.77
N ARG A 44 19.98 -1.15 6.04
CA ARG A 44 19.19 0.02 6.43
C ARG A 44 19.81 1.31 5.88
N GLY A 45 21.11 1.51 6.06
CA GLY A 45 21.82 2.67 5.50
C GLY A 45 21.68 2.78 3.98
N LYS A 46 21.81 1.67 3.25
CA LYS A 46 21.60 1.64 1.80
C LYS A 46 20.18 2.03 1.38
N VAL A 47 19.16 1.59 2.13
CA VAL A 47 17.76 1.98 1.85
C VAL A 47 17.57 3.49 2.04
N VAL A 48 18.20 4.08 3.07
CA VAL A 48 18.19 5.54 3.28
C VAL A 48 18.83 6.27 2.09
N GLU A 49 19.99 5.81 1.62
CA GLU A 49 20.66 6.38 0.44
C GLU A 49 19.79 6.29 -0.82
N MET A 50 19.12 5.15 -1.04
CA MET A 50 18.21 4.96 -2.18
C MET A 50 16.98 5.86 -2.10
N PHE A 51 16.42 6.08 -0.90
CA PHE A 51 15.30 7.00 -0.70
C PHE A 51 15.68 8.41 -1.12
N TYR A 52 16.80 8.95 -0.61
CA TYR A 52 17.22 10.31 -0.97
C TYR A 52 17.66 10.42 -2.42
N HIS A 53 18.25 9.38 -3.00
CA HIS A 53 18.49 9.36 -4.44
C HIS A 53 17.18 9.56 -5.23
N ALA A 54 16.09 8.87 -4.88
CA ALA A 54 14.82 9.03 -5.56
C ALA A 54 14.15 10.37 -5.23
N TYR A 55 14.00 10.69 -3.95
CA TYR A 55 13.34 11.90 -3.45
C TYR A 55 14.01 13.17 -3.97
N ASP A 56 15.33 13.30 -3.86
CA ASP A 56 16.04 14.51 -4.29
C ASP A 56 15.95 14.70 -5.81
N ASN A 57 15.94 13.61 -6.59
CA ASN A 57 15.75 13.70 -8.05
C ASN A 57 14.31 14.07 -8.42
N TYR A 58 13.30 13.59 -7.68
CA TYR A 58 11.93 14.06 -7.84
C TYR A 58 11.83 15.57 -7.57
N MET A 59 12.36 16.02 -6.43
CA MET A 59 12.38 17.44 -6.05
C MET A 59 13.11 18.31 -7.07
N ALA A 60 14.15 17.79 -7.72
CA ALA A 60 14.94 18.53 -8.70
C ALA A 60 14.30 18.62 -10.10
N TYR A 61 13.58 17.58 -10.54
CA TYR A 61 13.21 17.42 -11.95
C TYR A 61 11.72 17.33 -12.23
N ALA A 62 10.91 16.98 -11.23
CA ALA A 62 9.48 16.76 -11.43
C ALA A 62 8.60 17.54 -10.47
N PHE A 63 9.08 17.98 -9.31
CA PHE A 63 8.27 18.80 -8.41
C PHE A 63 7.78 20.10 -9.10
N PRO A 64 6.49 20.46 -9.02
CA PRO A 64 5.43 19.88 -8.16
C PRO A 64 4.50 18.86 -8.85
N HIS A 65 4.87 18.31 -10.00
CA HIS A 65 4.10 17.28 -10.70
C HIS A 65 3.97 15.99 -9.87
N ASP A 66 3.06 15.10 -10.30
CA ASP A 66 2.75 13.89 -9.53
C ASP A 66 3.92 12.90 -9.47
N GLU A 67 4.54 12.59 -10.60
CA GLU A 67 5.61 11.57 -10.68
C GLU A 67 6.77 12.00 -11.59
N LEU A 68 7.98 11.56 -11.23
CA LEU A 68 9.19 11.72 -12.04
C LEU A 68 9.24 10.66 -13.15
N LYS A 69 9.57 11.07 -14.38
CA LYS A 69 10.04 10.19 -15.46
C LYS A 69 11.59 10.15 -15.41
N PRO A 70 12.22 9.19 -14.68
CA PRO A 70 13.63 9.31 -14.29
C PRO A 70 14.62 9.21 -15.45
N LEU A 71 14.25 8.55 -16.55
CA LEU A 71 15.13 8.42 -17.73
C LEU A 71 15.18 9.71 -18.56
N THR A 72 14.05 10.39 -18.69
CA THR A 72 13.94 11.61 -19.50
C THR A 72 14.07 12.89 -18.69
N LYS A 73 14.05 12.78 -17.34
CA LYS A 73 13.94 13.90 -16.41
C LYS A 73 12.72 14.78 -16.70
N GLY A 74 11.64 14.16 -17.17
CA GLY A 74 10.32 14.79 -17.30
C GLY A 74 9.41 14.35 -16.16
N PHE A 75 8.10 14.57 -16.33
CA PHE A 75 7.09 14.22 -15.34
C PHE A 75 5.83 13.63 -15.99
N THR A 76 4.91 13.15 -15.15
CA THR A 76 3.52 12.82 -15.50
C THR A 76 2.64 13.22 -14.33
N ASP A 77 1.48 13.81 -14.62
CA ASP A 77 0.46 14.11 -13.62
C ASP A 77 -0.54 12.96 -13.54
N SER A 78 -0.04 11.84 -13.01
CA SER A 78 -0.63 10.51 -13.04
C SER A 78 -2.08 10.44 -12.57
N LEU A 79 -2.51 11.27 -11.60
CA LEU A 79 -3.88 11.24 -11.09
C LEU A 79 -4.93 11.64 -12.12
N SER A 80 -4.54 12.53 -13.04
CA SER A 80 -5.43 13.06 -14.08
C SER A 80 -5.09 12.53 -15.48
N GLU A 81 -3.88 12.01 -15.69
CA GLU A 81 -3.43 11.45 -16.97
C GLU A 81 -3.71 9.94 -17.10
N LEU A 82 -3.45 9.14 -16.05
CA LEU A 82 -3.56 7.68 -16.15
C LEU A 82 -5.02 7.24 -16.14
N GLY A 83 -5.44 6.52 -17.18
CA GLY A 83 -6.83 6.11 -17.38
C GLY A 83 -7.75 7.20 -17.93
N ASN A 84 -7.23 8.42 -18.15
CA ASN A 84 -7.88 9.50 -18.88
C ASN A 84 -7.22 9.69 -20.26
N LEU A 85 -7.40 8.71 -21.15
CA LEU A 85 -6.67 8.65 -22.42
C LEU A 85 -6.93 9.85 -23.35
N ASN A 86 -8.07 10.51 -23.20
CA ASN A 86 -8.45 11.69 -23.98
C ASN A 86 -8.07 13.02 -23.31
N LEU A 87 -7.48 12.98 -22.09
CA LEU A 87 -7.19 14.16 -21.27
C LEU A 87 -8.42 15.08 -21.11
N GLU A 88 -9.60 14.49 -21.02
CA GLU A 88 -10.84 15.21 -20.80
C GLU A 88 -10.85 15.78 -19.37
N HIS A 89 -11.35 17.00 -19.20
CA HIS A 89 -11.30 17.69 -17.91
C HIS A 89 -9.89 17.74 -17.34
N LEU A 90 -8.96 18.31 -18.11
CA LEU A 90 -7.60 18.59 -17.68
C LEU A 90 -7.20 20.00 -18.15
N PRO A 91 -7.17 21.00 -17.25
CA PRO A 91 -6.79 22.37 -17.60
C PRO A 91 -5.35 22.43 -18.12
N GLN A 92 -5.09 23.34 -19.05
CA GLN A 92 -3.73 23.52 -19.61
C GLN A 92 -2.71 24.00 -18.57
N ASP A 93 -3.18 24.65 -17.51
CA ASP A 93 -2.40 25.15 -16.39
C ASP A 93 -2.37 24.18 -15.19
N TYR A 94 -2.89 22.96 -15.35
CA TYR A 94 -2.75 21.92 -14.33
C TYR A 94 -1.28 21.52 -14.17
N ASN A 95 -0.82 21.44 -12.93
CA ASN A 95 0.59 21.27 -12.59
C ASN A 95 0.81 20.15 -11.56
N GLY A 96 -0.06 19.14 -11.59
CA GLY A 96 -0.08 18.04 -10.64
C GLY A 96 -0.61 18.40 -9.24
N SER A 97 -0.67 17.38 -8.40
CA SER A 97 -1.05 17.44 -6.99
C SER A 97 0.14 17.19 -6.05
N ALA A 98 1.37 17.25 -6.57
CA ALA A 98 2.60 16.86 -5.88
C ALA A 98 2.50 15.47 -5.24
N LEU A 99 1.90 14.50 -5.95
CA LEU A 99 1.61 13.15 -5.44
C LEU A 99 2.82 12.49 -4.76
N THR A 100 3.98 12.48 -5.42
CA THR A 100 5.21 11.89 -4.83
C THR A 100 5.63 12.60 -3.54
N LEU A 101 5.45 13.93 -3.43
CA LEU A 101 5.72 14.64 -2.17
C LEU A 101 4.75 14.17 -1.08
N VAL A 102 3.45 14.11 -1.37
CA VAL A 102 2.42 13.64 -0.41
C VAL A 102 2.73 12.24 0.08
N GLU A 103 3.06 11.30 -0.81
CA GLU A 103 3.43 9.92 -0.46
C GLU A 103 4.74 9.83 0.34
N SER A 104 5.67 10.76 0.12
CA SER A 104 6.98 10.76 0.78
C SER A 104 6.96 11.33 2.20
N LEU A 105 5.96 12.13 2.57
CA LEU A 105 5.89 12.80 3.88
C LEU A 105 6.04 11.83 5.06
N SER A 106 5.25 10.75 5.08
CA SER A 106 5.32 9.76 6.16
C SER A 106 6.68 9.04 6.19
N SER A 107 7.30 8.82 5.03
CA SER A 107 8.65 8.26 4.93
C SER A 107 9.70 9.22 5.48
N LEU A 108 9.60 10.53 5.22
CA LEU A 108 10.51 11.53 5.78
C LEU A 108 10.49 11.52 7.31
N VAL A 109 9.31 11.38 7.93
CA VAL A 109 9.19 11.25 9.39
C VAL A 109 9.85 9.96 9.88
N VAL A 110 9.57 8.81 9.25
CA VAL A 110 10.16 7.52 9.63
C VAL A 110 11.69 7.53 9.50
N LEU A 111 12.23 8.27 8.54
CA LEU A 111 13.66 8.45 8.31
C LEU A 111 14.29 9.53 9.22
N GLY A 112 13.47 10.28 9.97
CA GLY A 112 13.90 11.32 10.90
C GLY A 112 14.27 12.66 10.25
N ASN A 113 13.89 12.90 9.00
CA ASN A 113 14.14 14.17 8.31
C ASN A 113 12.95 15.11 8.42
N LEU A 114 12.82 15.67 9.62
CA LEU A 114 11.68 16.48 10.00
C LEU A 114 11.74 17.90 9.43
N THR A 115 12.94 18.40 9.16
CA THR A 115 13.14 19.67 8.44
C THR A 115 12.54 19.62 7.04
N GLU A 116 12.78 18.55 6.29
CA GLU A 116 12.21 18.40 4.95
C GLU A 116 10.72 18.10 4.99
N PHE A 117 10.27 17.32 5.99
CA PHE A 117 8.85 17.14 6.26
C PHE A 117 8.13 18.47 6.47
N ASP A 118 8.62 19.34 7.36
CA ASP A 118 8.02 20.64 7.66
C ASP A 118 7.97 21.56 6.42
N ARG A 119 9.01 21.51 5.57
CA ARG A 119 9.03 22.20 4.28
C ARG A 119 7.94 21.68 3.34
N GLY A 120 7.80 20.36 3.24
CA GLY A 120 6.74 19.73 2.43
C GLY A 120 5.35 20.12 2.91
N VAL A 121 5.10 20.06 4.22
CA VAL A 121 3.81 20.45 4.82
C VAL A 121 3.48 21.91 4.53
N SER A 122 4.46 22.81 4.69
CA SER A 122 4.27 24.24 4.43
C SER A 122 3.93 24.49 2.96
N TRP A 123 4.70 23.89 2.04
CA TRP A 123 4.45 24.04 0.61
C TRP A 123 3.06 23.52 0.21
N LEU A 124 2.67 22.33 0.67
CA LEU A 124 1.36 21.76 0.35
C LEU A 124 0.23 22.64 0.90
N SER A 125 0.36 23.15 2.12
CA SER A 125 -0.65 24.03 2.72
C SER A 125 -0.85 25.34 1.95
N GLU A 126 0.19 25.82 1.27
CA GLU A 126 0.16 27.10 0.55
C GLU A 126 -0.18 26.95 -0.93
N ASN A 127 0.11 25.80 -1.55
CA ASN A 127 0.07 25.63 -3.00
C ASN A 127 -0.90 24.55 -3.47
N LEU A 128 -1.23 23.54 -2.65
CA LEU A 128 -2.09 22.44 -3.08
C LEU A 128 -3.57 22.84 -2.97
N THR A 129 -4.30 22.70 -4.07
CA THR A 129 -5.75 22.87 -4.12
C THR A 129 -6.40 21.71 -4.86
N PHE A 130 -7.52 21.23 -4.33
CA PHE A 130 -8.36 20.26 -5.01
C PHE A 130 -9.56 20.92 -5.72
N ASP A 131 -9.60 22.25 -5.80
CA ASP A 131 -10.63 22.98 -6.56
C ASP A 131 -10.27 23.11 -8.05
N VAL A 132 -10.05 21.97 -8.69
CA VAL A 132 -9.57 21.88 -10.07
C VAL A 132 -10.56 21.08 -10.91
N ASP A 133 -10.76 21.51 -12.16
CA ASP A 133 -11.56 20.77 -13.15
C ASP A 133 -10.76 19.56 -13.68
N ALA A 134 -10.42 18.64 -12.76
CA ALA A 134 -9.60 17.47 -13.01
C ALA A 134 -10.42 16.21 -12.77
N ARG A 135 -10.54 15.36 -13.80
CA ARG A 135 -11.14 14.01 -13.68
C ARG A 135 -10.11 13.03 -13.16
N VAL A 136 -10.40 12.41 -12.01
CA VAL A 136 -9.47 11.52 -11.29
C VAL A 136 -10.12 10.20 -10.93
N ASN A 137 -9.30 9.16 -10.74
CA ASN A 137 -9.78 7.88 -10.23
C ASN A 137 -9.94 7.96 -8.70
N LEU A 138 -11.16 7.72 -8.21
CA LEU A 138 -11.49 7.83 -6.79
C LEU A 138 -10.64 6.90 -5.92
N PHE A 139 -10.43 5.67 -6.35
CA PHE A 139 -9.67 4.68 -5.60
C PHE A 139 -8.20 5.09 -5.46
N GLU A 140 -7.56 5.49 -6.56
CA GLU A 140 -6.16 5.96 -6.52
C GLU A 140 -6.01 7.22 -5.67
N CYS A 141 -6.89 8.21 -5.82
CA CYS A 141 -6.86 9.40 -4.98
C CYS A 141 -7.11 9.10 -3.50
N ASN A 142 -7.97 8.13 -3.18
CA ASN A 142 -8.20 7.72 -1.80
C ASN A 142 -6.95 7.09 -1.19
N ILE A 143 -6.37 6.07 -1.81
CA ILE A 143 -5.26 5.32 -1.21
C ILE A 143 -3.94 6.11 -1.20
N ARG A 144 -3.74 7.00 -2.18
CA ARG A 144 -2.48 7.76 -2.33
C ARG A 144 -2.53 9.13 -1.67
N LEU A 145 -3.43 10.01 -2.12
CA LEU A 145 -3.52 11.37 -1.60
C LEU A 145 -4.17 11.40 -0.21
N LEU A 146 -5.39 10.87 -0.08
CA LEU A 146 -6.10 10.95 1.20
C LEU A 146 -5.36 10.14 2.28
N GLY A 147 -4.93 8.91 1.96
CA GLY A 147 -4.09 8.09 2.83
C GLY A 147 -2.75 8.75 3.18
N GLY A 148 -2.06 9.36 2.20
CA GLY A 148 -0.82 10.10 2.41
C GLY A 148 -1.00 11.29 3.36
N LEU A 149 -2.01 12.13 3.13
CA LEU A 149 -2.32 13.29 3.98
C LEU A 149 -2.71 12.87 5.41
N ILE A 150 -3.55 11.85 5.56
CA ILE A 150 -3.98 11.34 6.88
C ILE A 150 -2.80 10.74 7.64
N SER A 151 -1.98 9.90 6.99
CA SER A 151 -0.83 9.28 7.65
C SER A 151 0.20 10.33 8.10
N ALA A 152 0.51 11.28 7.23
CA ALA A 152 1.42 12.38 7.55
C ALA A 152 0.83 13.29 8.65
N HIS A 153 -0.48 13.55 8.67
CA HIS A 153 -1.15 14.26 9.76
C HIS A 153 -0.98 13.56 11.11
N ILE A 154 -1.24 12.26 11.19
CA ILE A 154 -1.13 11.48 12.43
C ILE A 154 0.31 11.53 12.95
N LEU A 155 1.29 11.35 12.06
CA LEU A 155 2.72 11.42 12.42
C LEU A 155 3.15 12.83 12.85
N ALA A 156 2.66 13.88 12.17
CA ALA A 156 2.90 15.26 12.56
C ALA A 156 2.38 15.54 13.97
N LYS A 157 1.16 15.09 14.28
CA LYS A 157 0.55 15.26 15.61
C LYS A 157 1.35 14.56 16.70
N ASP A 158 1.78 13.33 16.46
CA ASP A 158 2.60 12.59 17.43
C ASP A 158 3.92 13.32 17.69
N TYR A 159 4.66 13.70 16.63
CA TYR A 159 5.93 14.40 16.77
C TYR A 159 5.81 15.80 17.39
N SER A 160 4.83 16.62 16.97
CA SER A 160 4.61 17.96 17.55
C SER A 160 4.17 17.90 19.02
N SER A 161 3.49 16.83 19.44
CA SER A 161 3.18 16.64 20.87
C SER A 161 4.45 16.41 21.72
N GLN A 162 5.50 15.87 21.11
CA GLN A 162 6.78 15.58 21.75
C GLN A 162 7.76 16.76 21.69
N ASN A 163 7.61 17.68 20.73
CA ASN A 163 8.52 18.80 20.49
C ASN A 163 7.81 20.14 20.63
N LYS A 164 8.18 20.90 21.66
CA LYS A 164 7.56 22.20 21.99
C LYS A 164 7.82 23.32 20.99
N ASP A 165 8.74 23.10 20.04
CA ASP A 165 9.22 24.13 19.11
C ASP A 165 8.52 24.08 17.73
N GLY A 166 7.75 23.02 17.44
CA GLY A 166 7.01 22.88 16.19
C GLY A 166 5.52 23.16 16.37
N VAL A 167 4.96 24.12 15.62
CA VAL A 167 3.53 24.44 15.64
C VAL A 167 2.86 23.87 14.39
N TYR A 168 2.76 22.55 14.28
CA TYR A 168 1.87 21.93 13.29
C TYR A 168 0.41 22.27 13.66
N GLN A 169 -0.34 22.82 12.71
CA GLN A 169 -1.69 23.39 12.91
C GLN A 169 -2.74 22.65 12.09
N ASN A 170 -2.62 21.32 11.97
CA ASN A 170 -3.57 20.48 11.24
C ASN A 170 -3.69 20.80 9.73
N GLN A 171 -2.71 21.46 9.12
CA GLN A 171 -2.77 21.85 7.70
C GLN A 171 -3.10 20.67 6.78
N LEU A 172 -2.47 19.50 7.02
CA LEU A 172 -2.72 18.30 6.23
C LEU A 172 -4.11 17.70 6.46
N LEU A 173 -4.68 17.83 7.67
CA LEU A 173 -6.05 17.40 7.94
C LEU A 173 -7.07 18.28 7.19
N HIS A 174 -6.82 19.58 7.12
CA HIS A 174 -7.66 20.49 6.33
C HIS A 174 -7.65 20.14 4.84
N LEU A 175 -6.47 19.80 4.29
CA LEU A 175 -6.35 19.29 2.92
C LEU A 175 -7.09 17.94 2.75
N ALA A 176 -6.91 17.01 3.69
CA ALA A 176 -7.58 15.71 3.68
C ALA A 176 -9.11 15.83 3.73
N GLU A 177 -9.63 16.72 4.57
CA GLU A 177 -11.07 17.00 4.69
C GLU A 177 -11.62 17.64 3.40
N ASN A 178 -10.87 18.59 2.81
CA ASN A 178 -11.24 19.17 1.52
C ASN A 178 -11.35 18.10 0.44
N LEU A 179 -10.35 17.23 0.30
CA LEU A 179 -10.34 16.13 -0.66
C LEU A 179 -11.47 15.13 -0.40
N GLY A 180 -11.61 14.67 0.85
CA GLY A 180 -12.64 13.69 1.23
C GLY A 180 -14.07 14.20 0.98
N SER A 181 -14.31 15.51 1.15
CA SER A 181 -15.62 16.12 0.84
C SER A 181 -15.97 16.04 -0.64
N ARG A 182 -14.97 16.14 -1.52
CA ARG A 182 -15.12 16.04 -2.97
C ARG A 182 -15.38 14.61 -3.44
N PHE A 183 -15.09 13.60 -2.62
CA PHE A 183 -15.40 12.20 -2.93
C PHE A 183 -16.87 11.82 -2.71
N LEU A 184 -17.57 12.51 -1.81
CA LEU A 184 -18.93 12.15 -1.41
C LEU A 184 -19.94 12.04 -2.58
N PRO A 185 -19.93 12.93 -3.59
CA PRO A 185 -20.83 12.80 -4.74
C PRO A 185 -20.69 11.48 -5.51
N ALA A 186 -19.51 10.84 -5.50
CA ALA A 186 -19.33 9.55 -6.17
C ALA A 186 -20.27 8.47 -5.62
N PHE A 187 -20.62 8.56 -4.33
CA PHE A 187 -21.47 7.59 -3.63
C PHE A 187 -22.97 7.84 -3.80
N GLU A 188 -23.37 8.87 -4.53
CA GLU A 188 -24.77 9.22 -4.80
C GLU A 188 -25.36 8.36 -5.93
N THR A 189 -25.22 7.04 -5.80
CA THR A 189 -25.80 6.05 -6.70
C THR A 189 -26.99 5.34 -6.04
N PRO A 190 -27.92 4.73 -6.80
CA PRO A 190 -29.02 3.95 -6.23
C PRO A 190 -28.55 2.80 -5.33
N THR A 191 -27.36 2.26 -5.58
CA THR A 191 -26.78 1.17 -4.77
C THR A 191 -25.97 1.67 -3.58
N GLY A 192 -25.50 2.93 -3.63
CA GLY A 192 -24.51 3.49 -2.71
C GLY A 192 -23.07 3.06 -2.99
N LEU A 193 -22.80 2.28 -4.05
CA LEU A 193 -21.45 2.01 -4.54
C LEU A 193 -20.93 3.23 -5.29
N PRO A 194 -19.67 3.64 -5.08
CA PRO A 194 -19.15 4.83 -5.72
C PRO A 194 -18.78 4.61 -7.19
N TYR A 195 -19.00 5.63 -8.01
CA TYR A 195 -18.35 5.76 -9.32
C TYR A 195 -16.82 5.62 -9.17
N ALA A 196 -16.17 4.97 -10.14
CA ALA A 196 -14.71 4.83 -10.17
C ALA A 196 -14.00 6.17 -10.45
N TRP A 197 -14.69 7.08 -11.14
CA TRP A 197 -14.15 8.36 -11.59
C TRP A 197 -14.99 9.51 -11.08
N ILE A 198 -14.32 10.61 -10.75
CA ILE A 198 -14.94 11.83 -10.25
C ILE A 198 -14.14 13.04 -10.70
N ASN A 199 -14.83 14.15 -11.00
CA ASN A 199 -14.19 15.44 -11.19
C ASN A 199 -14.04 16.15 -9.84
N LEU A 200 -12.85 16.62 -9.51
CA LEU A 200 -12.58 17.22 -8.20
C LEU A 200 -13.38 18.51 -7.95
N LYS A 201 -13.74 19.26 -8.99
CA LYS A 201 -14.53 20.50 -8.88
C LYS A 201 -16.03 20.27 -9.05
N TYR A 202 -16.41 19.46 -10.03
CA TYR A 202 -17.82 19.32 -10.44
C TYR A 202 -18.50 18.05 -9.93
N GLY A 203 -17.78 17.13 -9.28
CA GLY A 203 -18.34 15.85 -8.84
C GLY A 203 -18.45 14.86 -9.99
N VAL A 204 -19.53 14.07 -10.03
CA VAL A 204 -19.73 13.06 -11.08
C VAL A 204 -20.20 13.75 -12.37
N MET A 205 -19.46 13.55 -13.46
CA MET A 205 -19.78 14.14 -14.77
C MET A 205 -21.01 13.48 -15.41
N GLU A 206 -21.71 14.22 -16.28
CA GLU A 206 -22.80 13.66 -17.08
C GLU A 206 -22.27 12.54 -17.98
N ASN A 207 -22.94 11.38 -17.97
CA ASN A 207 -22.54 10.17 -18.70
C ASN A 207 -21.21 9.51 -18.22
N GLU A 208 -20.81 9.74 -16.97
CA GLU A 208 -19.67 9.04 -16.38
C GLU A 208 -19.86 7.51 -16.38
N THR A 209 -18.76 6.76 -16.57
CA THR A 209 -18.79 5.30 -16.60
C THR A 209 -19.28 4.72 -15.28
N THR A 210 -20.23 3.81 -15.36
CA THR A 210 -20.82 3.14 -14.20
C THR A 210 -20.04 1.89 -13.80
N GLU A 211 -19.02 1.51 -14.57
CA GLU A 211 -18.18 0.36 -14.28
C GLU A 211 -17.15 0.69 -13.19
N THR A 212 -17.03 -0.17 -12.19
CA THR A 212 -16.00 -0.08 -11.16
C THR A 212 -15.47 -1.46 -10.80
N SER A 213 -14.26 -1.51 -10.24
CA SER A 213 -13.70 -2.75 -9.73
C SER A 213 -14.11 -3.00 -8.27
N THR A 214 -13.99 -4.25 -7.83
CA THR A 214 -14.20 -4.62 -6.41
C THR A 214 -13.23 -3.88 -5.49
N SER A 215 -11.96 -3.74 -5.88
CA SER A 215 -11.00 -2.90 -5.14
C SER A 215 -11.41 -1.43 -5.17
N GLY A 216 -11.90 -0.93 -6.30
CA GLY A 216 -12.24 0.47 -6.50
C GLY A 216 -13.32 0.98 -5.55
N CYS A 217 -14.35 0.15 -5.31
CA CYS A 217 -15.43 0.48 -4.37
C CYS A 217 -15.28 -0.14 -2.98
N GLY A 218 -14.41 -1.14 -2.81
CA GLY A 218 -14.19 -1.88 -1.56
C GLY A 218 -13.05 -1.36 -0.69
N SER A 219 -12.11 -0.61 -1.26
CA SER A 219 -10.87 -0.19 -0.61
C SER A 219 -10.86 1.31 -0.24
N LEU A 220 -11.93 1.77 0.42
CA LEU A 220 -12.11 3.18 0.81
C LEU A 220 -12.27 3.38 2.33
N ILE A 221 -12.59 2.31 3.07
CA ILE A 221 -13.06 2.41 4.45
C ILE A 221 -11.97 2.84 5.45
N LEU A 222 -10.69 2.52 5.21
CA LEU A 222 -9.61 2.89 6.12
C LEU A 222 -9.40 4.39 6.17
N GLU A 223 -9.25 5.02 5.01
CA GLU A 223 -8.98 6.45 4.89
C GLU A 223 -10.22 7.28 5.24
N MET A 224 -11.38 6.94 4.67
CA MET A 224 -12.63 7.67 4.96
C MET A 224 -13.10 7.47 6.41
N GLY A 225 -12.86 6.30 7.00
CA GLY A 225 -13.10 6.04 8.42
C GLY A 225 -12.16 6.82 9.34
N ALA A 226 -10.86 6.83 9.01
CA ALA A 226 -9.89 7.64 9.75
C ALA A 226 -10.21 9.14 9.65
N LEU A 227 -10.58 9.63 8.46
CA LEU A 227 -10.98 11.01 8.25
C LEU A 227 -12.15 11.40 9.16
N SER A 228 -13.21 10.57 9.19
CA SER A 228 -14.38 10.83 10.04
C SER A 228 -14.04 10.95 11.53
N ARG A 229 -13.07 10.18 12.00
CA ARG A 229 -12.66 10.17 13.41
C ARG A 229 -11.76 11.34 13.76
N LEU A 230 -10.94 11.78 12.80
CA LEU A 230 -10.05 12.93 12.96
C LEU A 230 -10.82 14.26 12.87
N THR A 231 -11.83 14.35 12.01
CA THR A 231 -12.65 15.57 11.85
C THR A 231 -13.89 15.60 12.74
N GLY A 232 -14.40 14.43 13.14
CA GLY A 232 -15.69 14.28 13.82
C GLY A 232 -16.89 14.26 12.89
N ASP A 233 -16.71 14.35 11.57
CA ASP A 233 -17.79 14.28 10.58
C ASP A 233 -18.04 12.82 10.14
N PRO A 234 -19.20 12.22 10.48
CA PRO A 234 -19.47 10.81 10.21
C PRO A 234 -19.75 10.47 8.73
N ARG A 235 -19.92 11.47 7.86
CA ARG A 235 -20.38 11.25 6.48
C ARG A 235 -19.40 10.40 5.67
N TYR A 236 -18.09 10.52 5.91
CA TYR A 236 -17.09 9.80 5.14
C TYR A 236 -17.10 8.29 5.47
N GLU A 237 -17.06 7.93 6.74
CA GLU A 237 -17.11 6.54 7.21
C GLU A 237 -18.44 5.90 6.81
N ALA A 238 -19.54 6.64 6.97
CA ALA A 238 -20.87 6.15 6.60
C ALA A 238 -21.00 5.86 5.10
N ALA A 239 -20.41 6.69 4.22
CA ALA A 239 -20.40 6.47 2.78
C ALA A 239 -19.59 5.21 2.41
N ALA A 240 -18.35 5.11 2.88
CA ALA A 240 -17.48 3.96 2.60
C ALA A 240 -18.04 2.65 3.18
N LEU A 241 -18.58 2.67 4.40
CA LEU A 241 -19.15 1.48 5.03
C LEU A 241 -20.42 1.01 4.32
N ARG A 242 -21.27 1.94 3.85
CA ARG A 242 -22.45 1.60 3.05
C ARG A 242 -22.04 0.93 1.75
N ALA A 243 -21.05 1.47 1.04
CA ALA A 243 -20.51 0.87 -0.18
C ALA A 243 -19.94 -0.53 0.08
N LEU A 244 -19.12 -0.70 1.12
CA LEU A 244 -18.53 -1.99 1.50
C LEU A 244 -19.59 -3.05 1.83
N ARG A 245 -20.62 -2.68 2.61
CA ARG A 245 -21.74 -3.58 2.93
C ARG A 245 -22.53 -3.96 1.67
N LYS A 246 -22.78 -3.00 0.78
CA LYS A 246 -23.45 -3.28 -0.50
C LYS A 246 -22.63 -4.23 -1.36
N LEU A 247 -21.34 -3.99 -1.53
CA LEU A 247 -20.41 -4.85 -2.24
C LEU A 247 -20.42 -6.27 -1.66
N TRP A 248 -20.30 -6.39 -0.33
CA TRP A 248 -20.36 -7.70 0.34
C TRP A 248 -21.70 -8.41 0.15
N SER A 249 -22.81 -7.67 0.08
CA SER A 249 -24.14 -8.26 -0.20
C SER A 249 -24.27 -8.86 -1.60
N MET A 250 -23.41 -8.45 -2.55
CA MET A 250 -23.40 -8.94 -3.93
C MET A 250 -22.61 -10.24 -4.12
N ARG A 251 -21.92 -10.73 -3.09
CA ARG A 251 -21.16 -12.00 -3.18
C ARG A 251 -22.06 -13.17 -3.59
N SER A 252 -21.46 -14.17 -4.23
CA SER A 252 -22.16 -15.39 -4.60
C SER A 252 -22.50 -16.26 -3.38
N SER A 253 -23.28 -17.32 -3.59
CA SER A 253 -23.52 -18.36 -2.56
C SER A 253 -22.24 -19.05 -2.09
N LEU A 254 -21.13 -18.91 -2.83
CA LEU A 254 -19.81 -19.42 -2.49
C LEU A 254 -18.98 -18.43 -1.64
N ASN A 255 -19.55 -17.26 -1.30
CA ASN A 255 -18.87 -16.11 -0.69
C ASN A 255 -17.74 -15.52 -1.54
N LEU A 256 -17.81 -15.68 -2.87
CA LEU A 256 -16.88 -15.08 -3.82
C LEU A 256 -17.45 -13.76 -4.37
N VAL A 257 -16.57 -12.80 -4.69
CA VAL A 257 -16.90 -11.50 -5.27
C VAL A 257 -16.27 -11.37 -6.67
N GLY A 258 -16.98 -10.77 -7.62
CA GLY A 258 -16.49 -10.57 -8.98
C GLY A 258 -15.36 -9.54 -9.03
N SER A 259 -14.82 -9.29 -10.21
CA SER A 259 -13.74 -8.30 -10.40
C SER A 259 -14.26 -6.93 -10.80
N THR A 260 -15.29 -6.88 -11.67
CA THR A 260 -15.89 -5.64 -12.17
C THR A 260 -17.41 -5.68 -12.03
N LEU A 261 -18.02 -4.55 -11.66
CA LEU A 261 -19.46 -4.39 -11.44
C LEU A 261 -19.99 -3.07 -11.97
N ASP A 262 -21.30 -2.99 -12.15
CA ASP A 262 -22.04 -1.78 -12.49
C ASP A 262 -22.65 -1.12 -11.23
N VAL A 263 -22.31 0.14 -10.96
CA VAL A 263 -22.71 0.83 -9.72
C VAL A 263 -24.17 1.25 -9.67
N LEU A 264 -24.87 1.32 -10.81
CA LEU A 264 -26.27 1.73 -10.85
C LEU A 264 -27.21 0.54 -10.62
N SER A 265 -26.95 -0.56 -11.29
CA SER A 265 -27.73 -1.80 -11.22
C SER A 265 -27.31 -2.70 -10.06
N GLY A 266 -26.05 -2.61 -9.62
CA GLY A 266 -25.49 -3.49 -8.59
C GLY A 266 -25.33 -4.93 -9.06
N ASN A 267 -25.03 -5.11 -10.35
CA ASN A 267 -24.75 -6.41 -10.97
C ASN A 267 -23.27 -6.57 -11.29
N TRP A 268 -22.78 -7.81 -11.26
CA TRP A 268 -21.45 -8.15 -11.74
C TRP A 268 -21.40 -8.08 -13.28
N ILE A 269 -20.35 -7.46 -13.79
CA ILE A 269 -20.01 -7.43 -15.22
C ILE A 269 -19.04 -8.58 -15.52
N GLU A 270 -18.00 -8.73 -14.70
CA GLU A 270 -17.01 -9.81 -14.80
C GLU A 270 -17.13 -10.77 -13.62
N TYR A 271 -17.32 -12.04 -13.93
CA TYR A 271 -17.55 -13.12 -12.97
C TYR A 271 -16.28 -13.94 -12.72
N SER A 272 -15.26 -13.86 -13.58
CA SER A 272 -13.92 -14.38 -13.32
C SER A 272 -13.22 -13.48 -12.31
N SER A 273 -12.82 -14.04 -11.18
CA SER A 273 -12.20 -13.30 -10.09
C SER A 273 -11.15 -14.14 -9.36
N GLY A 274 -10.35 -13.47 -8.55
CA GLY A 274 -9.27 -14.09 -7.78
C GLY A 274 -8.84 -13.20 -6.63
N ILE A 275 -7.59 -13.33 -6.25
CA ILE A 275 -6.90 -12.45 -5.31
C ILE A 275 -6.01 -11.41 -6.02
N GLY A 276 -6.21 -11.21 -7.33
CA GLY A 276 -5.34 -10.36 -8.14
C GLY A 276 -5.84 -8.91 -8.24
N ALA A 277 -5.28 -8.22 -9.23
CA ALA A 277 -5.66 -6.85 -9.57
C ALA A 277 -7.18 -6.69 -9.71
N GLY A 278 -7.70 -5.57 -9.23
CA GLY A 278 -9.14 -5.27 -9.26
C GLY A 278 -9.93 -5.85 -8.08
N VAL A 279 -9.32 -6.69 -7.24
CA VAL A 279 -9.98 -7.36 -6.09
C VAL A 279 -9.10 -7.40 -4.85
N ASP A 280 -7.79 -7.59 -5.01
CA ASP A 280 -6.76 -7.70 -3.97
C ASP A 280 -7.04 -6.93 -2.66
N SER A 281 -7.03 -5.61 -2.72
CA SER A 281 -7.07 -4.71 -1.57
C SER A 281 -8.41 -4.72 -0.85
N PHE A 282 -9.50 -5.18 -1.47
CA PHE A 282 -10.77 -5.40 -0.76
C PHE A 282 -10.57 -6.37 0.40
N TYR A 283 -9.84 -7.47 0.19
CA TYR A 283 -9.56 -8.42 1.27
C TYR A 283 -8.64 -7.83 2.34
N GLU A 284 -7.65 -7.03 1.96
CA GLU A 284 -6.78 -6.34 2.91
C GLU A 284 -7.56 -5.37 3.78
N TYR A 285 -8.48 -4.61 3.18
CA TYR A 285 -9.24 -3.59 3.88
C TYR A 285 -10.16 -4.19 4.93
N LEU A 286 -10.75 -5.37 4.69
CA LEU A 286 -11.56 -6.04 5.71
C LEU A 286 -10.73 -6.36 6.97
N ILE A 287 -9.57 -6.99 6.83
CA ILE A 287 -8.77 -7.32 8.03
C ILE A 287 -8.15 -6.07 8.66
N LYS A 288 -7.69 -5.11 7.85
CA LYS A 288 -7.11 -3.85 8.35
C LYS A 288 -8.16 -3.00 9.05
N ALA A 289 -9.40 -2.96 8.56
CA ALA A 289 -10.50 -2.24 9.20
C ALA A 289 -10.91 -2.91 10.51
N TYR A 290 -10.92 -4.25 10.57
CA TYR A 290 -11.08 -4.94 11.85
C TYR A 290 -10.02 -4.52 12.88
N ILE A 291 -8.74 -4.49 12.47
CA ILE A 291 -7.63 -4.10 13.35
C ILE A 291 -7.76 -2.63 13.79
N LEU A 292 -8.05 -1.73 12.85
CA LEU A 292 -8.06 -0.29 13.10
C LEU A 292 -9.33 0.16 13.85
N PHE A 293 -10.47 -0.46 13.56
CA PHE A 293 -11.79 0.02 14.00
C PHE A 293 -12.49 -0.90 15.00
N GLY A 294 -12.06 -2.16 15.13
CA GLY A 294 -12.50 -3.09 16.17
C GLY A 294 -13.90 -3.69 15.99
N SER A 295 -14.58 -3.47 14.87
CA SER A 295 -15.89 -4.07 14.60
C SER A 295 -15.76 -5.50 14.06
N ASP A 296 -16.38 -6.48 14.72
CA ASP A 296 -16.38 -7.88 14.29
C ASP A 296 -17.03 -8.09 12.89
N GLU A 297 -17.85 -7.15 12.41
CA GLU A 297 -18.42 -7.21 11.06
C GLU A 297 -17.34 -7.34 9.98
N TYR A 298 -16.25 -6.58 10.10
CA TYR A 298 -15.14 -6.65 9.14
C TYR A 298 -14.43 -8.00 9.19
N TRP A 299 -14.29 -8.58 10.39
CA TRP A 299 -13.70 -9.90 10.58
C TRP A 299 -14.58 -10.99 9.98
N ASP A 300 -15.89 -10.93 10.18
CA ASP A 300 -16.82 -11.93 9.66
C ASP A 300 -16.86 -11.93 8.12
N MET A 301 -16.83 -10.74 7.51
CA MET A 301 -16.66 -10.57 6.06
C MET A 301 -15.34 -11.20 5.60
N PHE A 302 -14.22 -10.79 6.22
CA PHE A 302 -12.89 -11.27 5.85
C PHE A 302 -12.77 -12.79 5.98
N HIS A 303 -13.17 -13.35 7.11
CA HIS A 303 -13.05 -14.76 7.40
C HIS A 303 -13.86 -15.61 6.40
N SER A 304 -15.08 -15.19 6.08
CA SER A 304 -15.92 -15.86 5.08
C SER A 304 -15.28 -15.82 3.69
N ALA A 305 -14.75 -14.67 3.29
CA ALA A 305 -14.08 -14.48 2.02
C ALA A 305 -12.77 -15.30 1.94
N TYR A 306 -11.98 -15.30 3.01
CA TYR A 306 -10.73 -16.05 3.12
C TYR A 306 -10.97 -17.55 2.94
N LEU A 307 -11.96 -18.13 3.62
CA LEU A 307 -12.30 -19.55 3.47
C LEU A 307 -12.72 -19.89 2.03
N ALA A 308 -13.46 -18.99 1.38
CA ALA A 308 -13.84 -19.16 -0.03
C ALA A 308 -12.61 -19.12 -0.95
N VAL A 309 -11.71 -18.15 -0.78
CA VAL A 309 -10.45 -18.06 -1.51
C VAL A 309 -9.62 -19.33 -1.35
N GLN A 310 -9.46 -19.83 -0.12
CA GLN A 310 -8.71 -21.06 0.13
C GLN A 310 -9.33 -22.29 -0.53
N LYS A 311 -10.66 -22.32 -0.67
CA LYS A 311 -11.39 -23.44 -1.24
C LYS A 311 -11.41 -23.43 -2.78
N TYR A 312 -11.57 -22.25 -3.38
CA TYR A 312 -11.90 -22.13 -4.82
C TYR A 312 -10.77 -21.57 -5.67
N PHE A 313 -9.85 -20.78 -5.10
CA PHE A 313 -8.75 -20.19 -5.86
C PHE A 313 -7.41 -20.90 -5.64
N ARG A 314 -7.22 -21.53 -4.48
CA ARG A 314 -5.92 -22.12 -4.12
C ARG A 314 -5.66 -23.44 -4.87
N HIS A 315 -4.51 -23.51 -5.52
CA HIS A 315 -3.96 -24.73 -6.10
C HIS A 315 -2.50 -24.89 -5.68
N GLY A 316 -2.26 -25.77 -4.70
CA GLY A 316 -0.94 -25.92 -4.08
C GLY A 316 -0.49 -24.62 -3.39
N PRO A 317 0.70 -24.07 -3.71
CA PRO A 317 1.15 -22.79 -3.18
C PRO A 317 0.64 -21.57 -3.98
N TRP A 318 -0.10 -21.79 -5.08
CA TRP A 318 -0.55 -20.75 -6.00
C TRP A 318 -2.04 -20.50 -5.90
N TYR A 319 -2.49 -19.39 -6.49
CA TYR A 319 -3.90 -19.01 -6.58
C TYR A 319 -4.22 -18.72 -8.05
N HIS A 320 -5.24 -19.40 -8.57
CA HIS A 320 -5.80 -19.14 -9.90
C HIS A 320 -7.09 -18.32 -9.77
N GLU A 321 -7.58 -17.80 -10.88
CA GLU A 321 -8.92 -17.22 -10.94
C GLU A 321 -9.99 -18.30 -11.10
N ALA A 322 -11.21 -18.02 -10.64
CA ALA A 322 -12.36 -18.87 -10.87
C ALA A 322 -13.63 -18.05 -11.11
N ASP A 323 -14.61 -18.66 -11.78
CA ASP A 323 -15.96 -18.10 -11.90
C ASP A 323 -16.62 -18.08 -10.53
N ILE A 324 -17.06 -16.92 -10.06
CA ILE A 324 -17.60 -16.78 -8.70
C ILE A 324 -18.89 -17.57 -8.45
N ARG A 325 -19.61 -17.98 -9.49
CA ARG A 325 -20.89 -18.69 -9.40
C ARG A 325 -20.70 -20.19 -9.28
N THR A 326 -19.72 -20.74 -10.00
CA THR A 326 -19.47 -22.19 -10.06
C THR A 326 -18.27 -22.60 -9.21
N GLY A 327 -17.32 -21.70 -8.99
CA GLY A 327 -16.02 -21.99 -8.38
C GLY A 327 -15.05 -22.71 -9.31
N GLU A 328 -15.37 -22.84 -10.60
CA GLU A 328 -14.52 -23.48 -11.59
C GLU A 328 -13.41 -22.55 -12.06
N ALA A 329 -12.18 -23.08 -12.18
CA ALA A 329 -11.01 -22.36 -12.65
C ALA A 329 -11.23 -21.74 -14.04
N THR A 330 -10.93 -20.46 -14.18
CA THR A 330 -11.03 -19.71 -15.45
C THR A 330 -9.65 -19.43 -16.04
N HIS A 331 -8.75 -18.82 -15.26
CA HIS A 331 -7.39 -18.47 -15.70
C HIS A 331 -6.32 -18.92 -14.72
N TRP A 332 -5.27 -19.53 -15.26
CA TRP A 332 -4.08 -19.97 -14.54
C TRP A 332 -2.95 -18.97 -14.70
N GLN A 333 -3.18 -17.75 -14.21
CA GLN A 333 -2.22 -16.65 -14.29
C GLN A 333 -1.83 -16.17 -12.91
N LEU A 334 -0.54 -15.83 -12.77
CA LEU A 334 0.01 -15.18 -11.59
C LEU A 334 0.32 -13.73 -11.95
N THR A 335 -0.22 -12.79 -11.19
CA THR A 335 0.18 -11.38 -11.27
C THR A 335 1.05 -11.05 -10.06
N SER A 336 2.02 -10.15 -10.23
CA SER A 336 2.90 -9.74 -9.14
C SER A 336 2.13 -9.17 -7.95
N LEU A 337 0.96 -8.56 -8.21
CA LEU A 337 0.10 -7.98 -7.18
C LEU A 337 -0.42 -9.03 -6.21
N GLN A 338 -0.65 -10.28 -6.62
CA GLN A 338 -1.08 -11.37 -5.73
C GLN A 338 -0.08 -11.68 -4.59
N ALA A 339 1.16 -11.19 -4.68
CA ALA A 339 2.18 -11.39 -3.66
C ALA A 339 1.86 -10.71 -2.32
N PHE A 340 0.85 -9.84 -2.23
CA PHE A 340 0.37 -9.30 -0.95
C PHE A 340 -0.26 -10.38 -0.06
N TRP A 341 -0.91 -11.38 -0.67
CA TRP A 341 -1.80 -12.31 0.02
C TRP A 341 -1.13 -13.10 1.15
N PRO A 342 0.09 -13.67 0.98
CA PRO A 342 0.79 -14.30 2.09
C PRO A 342 1.09 -13.36 3.27
N GLY A 343 1.18 -12.05 3.03
CA GLY A 343 1.37 -11.04 4.09
C GLY A 343 0.12 -10.82 4.96
N VAL A 344 -1.07 -11.12 4.42
CA VAL A 344 -2.37 -10.99 5.10
C VAL A 344 -2.65 -12.19 6.02
N GLN A 345 -2.14 -13.37 5.67
CA GLN A 345 -2.46 -14.63 6.37
C GLN A 345 -1.95 -14.73 7.83
N PRO A 346 -0.77 -14.17 8.20
CA PRO A 346 -0.30 -14.20 9.58
C PRO A 346 -1.27 -13.56 10.57
N ASP A 347 -1.98 -12.51 10.16
CA ASP A 347 -2.91 -11.78 11.03
C ASP A 347 -4.12 -12.63 11.47
N ILE A 348 -4.42 -13.69 10.71
CA ILE A 348 -5.49 -14.67 10.98
C ILE A 348 -5.12 -15.60 12.14
N THR A 349 -3.84 -15.98 12.22
CA THR A 349 -3.35 -17.02 13.14
C THR A 349 -3.41 -16.63 14.62
N ARG A 350 -3.59 -15.33 14.92
CA ARG A 350 -3.69 -14.83 16.29
C ARG A 350 -5.07 -15.07 16.94
N ARG A 351 -6.14 -15.26 16.17
CA ARG A 351 -7.51 -15.45 16.70
C ARG A 351 -8.08 -16.85 16.48
N CYS A 352 -7.64 -17.59 15.46
CA CYS A 352 -8.28 -18.85 15.07
C CYS A 352 -7.35 -20.08 15.18
N CYS A 353 -7.54 -20.91 16.22
CA CYS A 353 -6.87 -22.21 16.33
C CYS A 353 -7.22 -23.17 15.18
N CYS A 354 -8.41 -23.04 14.57
CA CYS A 354 -8.84 -23.83 13.41
C CYS A 354 -8.16 -23.42 12.09
N CYS A 355 -7.66 -22.19 11.95
CA CYS A 355 -6.93 -21.76 10.75
C CYS A 355 -5.51 -22.33 10.68
N LYS A 356 -4.96 -22.81 11.81
CA LYS A 356 -3.63 -23.42 11.84
C LYS A 356 -3.50 -24.64 10.92
N SER A 357 -4.59 -25.36 10.67
CA SER A 357 -4.61 -26.51 9.76
C SER A 357 -4.82 -26.16 8.29
N VAL A 358 -5.11 -24.90 7.95
CA VAL A 358 -5.28 -24.42 6.56
C VAL A 358 -4.00 -23.72 6.06
N THR A 359 -3.22 -23.13 6.97
CA THR A 359 -1.92 -22.49 6.69
C THR A 359 -0.72 -23.45 6.68
N SER A 360 -0.88 -24.68 7.17
CA SER A 360 0.09 -25.79 7.08
C SER A 360 -0.31 -26.74 5.98
#